data_AF-A0A921IJC5-F1
#
_entry.id   AF-A0A921IJC5-F1
#
_cell.length_a   1.000
_cell.length_b   1.000
_cell.length_c   1.000
_cell.angle_alpha   90.00
_cell.angle_beta   90.00
_cell.angle_gamma   90.00
#
_symmetry.space_group_name_H-M   'P 1'
#
loop_
_entity.id
_entity.type
_entity.pdbx_description
1 polymer ?
#
loop_
_entity_poly.entity_id
_entity_poly.type
_entity_poly.pdbx_seq_one_letter_code
_entity_poly.pdbx_strand_id
1 'polypeptide(L)'
;LRLREARQALNRFLEDTGGKPDSGRTDVAGFGYAQARETTRLVQQAETEYTQKREAALQVIHSADTPKTLNAGHQRKHLREEGRDIGNRSFLYGTMEDAQQLVDRYSGTGEPKLDGNGNWTHKEFVTADHLVGESVNPETGIATPTHRFAIHYGKRGTHVVPMEERKT
;
A
#
# COMPACT_ATOMS: atom_id res chain seq x y z
N LEU A 1 -19.01 30.58 2.75
CA LEU A 1 -20.28 29.94 2.34
C LEU A 1 -19.97 28.68 1.57
N ARG A 2 -20.57 27.53 1.92
CA ARG A 2 -20.42 26.33 1.10
C ARG A 2 -21.19 26.53 -0.21
N LEU A 3 -20.63 26.09 -1.34
CA LEU A 3 -21.22 26.28 -2.67
C LEU A 3 -22.68 25.79 -2.76
N ARG A 4 -23.01 24.73 -2.01
CA ARG A 4 -24.37 24.16 -1.91
C ARG A 4 -25.37 25.13 -1.26
N GLU A 5 -24.95 25.82 -0.20
CA GLU A 5 -25.81 26.77 0.54
C GLU A 5 -26.10 28.00 -0.33
N ALA A 6 -25.08 28.51 -1.03
CA ALA A 6 -25.24 29.62 -1.98
C ALA A 6 -26.19 29.24 -3.14
N ARG A 7 -26.09 28.02 -3.67
CA ARG A 7 -26.98 27.52 -4.74
C ARG A 7 -28.42 27.33 -4.25
N GLN A 8 -28.62 26.87 -3.02
CA GLN A 8 -29.94 26.78 -2.39
C GLN A 8 -30.57 28.16 -2.13
N ALA A 9 -29.76 29.15 -1.74
CA ALA A 9 -30.24 30.52 -1.55
C ALA A 9 -30.65 31.16 -2.88
N LEU A 10 -29.84 30.98 -3.93
CA LEU A 10 -30.16 31.45 -5.28
C LEU A 10 -31.44 30.82 -5.83
N ASN A 11 -31.60 29.50 -5.69
CA ASN A 11 -32.82 28.82 -6.14
C ASN A 11 -34.08 29.34 -5.44
N ARG A 12 -34.02 29.52 -4.11
CA ARG A 12 -35.13 30.12 -3.35
C ARG A 12 -35.47 31.53 -3.83
N PHE A 13 -34.47 32.38 -4.03
CA PHE A 13 -34.68 33.73 -4.55
C PHE A 13 -35.33 33.73 -5.94
N LEU A 14 -34.92 32.82 -6.82
CA LEU A 14 -35.48 32.69 -8.17
C LEU A 14 -36.93 32.17 -8.13
N GLU A 15 -37.24 31.25 -7.23
CA GLU A 15 -38.61 30.77 -6.98
C GLU A 15 -39.53 31.92 -6.51
N ASP A 16 -39.07 32.71 -5.53
CA ASP A 16 -39.84 33.83 -4.97
C ASP A 16 -40.07 34.96 -5.98
N THR A 17 -39.15 35.15 -6.92
CA THR A 17 -39.19 36.25 -7.91
C THR A 17 -39.70 35.82 -9.28
N GLY A 18 -39.98 34.53 -9.49
CA GLY A 18 -40.35 33.98 -10.80
C GLY A 18 -39.23 34.05 -11.86
N GLY A 19 -37.99 34.24 -11.41
CA GLY A 19 -36.82 34.38 -12.26
C GLY A 19 -36.28 33.04 -12.77
N LYS A 20 -35.41 33.10 -13.78
CA LYS A 20 -34.64 31.93 -14.26
C LYS A 20 -33.15 32.12 -13.97
N PRO A 21 -32.42 31.06 -13.62
CA PRO A 21 -30.99 31.14 -13.43
C PRO A 21 -30.28 31.43 -14.77
N ASP A 22 -29.33 32.35 -14.75
CA ASP A 22 -28.44 32.62 -15.87
C ASP A 22 -27.21 31.69 -15.78
N SER A 23 -27.22 30.63 -16.59
CA SER A 23 -26.16 29.62 -16.63
C SER A 23 -24.79 30.20 -16.95
N GLY A 24 -24.72 31.30 -17.71
CA GLY A 24 -23.46 31.98 -18.04
C GLY A 24 -22.78 32.64 -16.84
N ARG A 25 -23.52 32.85 -15.74
CA ARG A 25 -23.01 33.44 -14.48
C ARG A 25 -22.86 32.42 -13.37
N THR A 26 -23.53 31.27 -13.47
CA THR A 26 -23.50 30.21 -12.44
C THR A 26 -22.59 29.04 -12.78
N ASP A 27 -22.27 28.83 -14.05
CA ASP A 27 -21.43 27.73 -14.52
C ASP A 27 -20.05 28.23 -14.96
N VAL A 28 -19.03 27.40 -14.74
CA VAL A 28 -17.66 27.67 -15.17
C VAL A 28 -17.35 26.79 -16.36
N ALA A 29 -16.98 27.39 -17.49
CA ALA A 29 -16.60 26.67 -18.70
C ALA A 29 -15.47 25.67 -18.38
N GLY A 30 -15.66 24.40 -18.74
CA GLY A 30 -14.72 23.31 -18.47
C GLY A 30 -14.91 22.58 -17.13
N PHE A 31 -15.82 23.02 -16.26
CA PHE A 31 -16.13 22.35 -14.98
C PHE A 31 -17.56 21.81 -14.95
N GLY A 32 -17.75 20.56 -15.36
CA GLY A 32 -19.04 19.87 -15.32
C GLY A 32 -19.34 19.23 -13.96
N TYR A 33 -20.32 19.75 -13.21
CA TYR A 33 -20.70 19.21 -11.89
C TYR A 33 -21.12 17.73 -11.95
N ALA A 34 -21.80 17.32 -13.02
CA ALA A 34 -22.18 15.92 -13.23
C ALA A 34 -20.97 15.00 -13.38
N GLN A 35 -20.00 15.40 -14.21
CA GLN A 35 -18.74 14.68 -14.41
C GLN A 35 -17.95 14.58 -13.11
N ALA A 36 -17.78 15.70 -12.38
CA ALA A 36 -17.09 15.71 -11.10
C ALA A 36 -17.74 14.79 -10.05
N ARG A 37 -19.09 14.76 -9.98
CA ARG A 37 -19.83 13.87 -9.08
C ARG A 37 -19.67 12.41 -9.47
N GLU A 38 -19.72 12.10 -10.76
CA GLU A 38 -19.48 10.74 -11.27
C GLU A 38 -18.05 10.27 -10.95
N THR A 39 -17.04 11.09 -11.25
CA THR A 39 -15.64 10.81 -10.90
C THR A 39 -15.49 10.58 -9.40
N THR A 40 -16.08 11.42 -8.56
CA THR A 40 -16.04 11.25 -7.10
C THR A 40 -16.65 9.90 -6.68
N ARG A 41 -17.79 9.51 -7.26
CA ARG A 41 -18.42 8.22 -6.98
C ARG A 41 -17.53 7.05 -7.42
N LEU A 42 -16.92 7.13 -8.59
CA LEU A 42 -16.02 6.09 -9.10
C LEU A 42 -14.78 5.93 -8.21
N VAL A 43 -14.20 7.04 -7.73
CA VAL A 43 -13.09 7.02 -6.77
C VAL A 43 -13.53 6.37 -5.46
N GLN A 44 -14.68 6.75 -4.90
CA GLN A 44 -15.21 6.13 -3.67
C GLN A 44 -15.47 4.63 -3.82
N GLN A 45 -15.99 4.20 -4.98
CA GLN A 45 -16.20 2.79 -5.28
C GLN A 45 -14.87 2.04 -5.36
N ALA A 46 -13.87 2.59 -6.05
CA ALA A 46 -12.54 2.01 -6.15
C ALA A 46 -11.83 1.92 -4.78
N GLU A 47 -11.94 2.97 -3.95
CA GLU A 47 -11.42 2.97 -2.58
C GLU A 47 -12.07 1.89 -1.70
N THR A 48 -13.39 1.74 -1.83
CA THR A 48 -14.15 0.71 -1.11
C THR A 48 -13.72 -0.69 -1.53
N GLU A 49 -13.61 -0.94 -2.84
CA GLU A 49 -13.15 -2.21 -3.38
C GLU A 49 -11.72 -2.52 -2.95
N TYR A 50 -10.82 -1.54 -3.02
CA TYR A 50 -9.44 -1.68 -2.55
C TYR A 50 -9.39 -2.05 -1.06
N THR A 51 -10.19 -1.38 -0.23
CA THR A 51 -10.27 -1.64 1.21
C THR A 51 -10.74 -3.06 1.48
N GLN A 52 -11.80 -3.52 0.81
CA GLN A 52 -12.29 -4.90 0.94
C GLN A 52 -11.25 -5.94 0.52
N LYS A 53 -10.55 -5.72 -0.60
CA LYS A 53 -9.49 -6.63 -1.07
C LYS A 53 -8.30 -6.66 -0.11
N ARG A 54 -7.94 -5.51 0.46
CA ARG A 54 -6.89 -5.41 1.49
C ARG A 54 -7.28 -6.18 2.75
N GLU A 55 -8.52 -6.04 3.22
CA GLU A 55 -9.04 -6.79 4.38
C GLU A 55 -9.05 -8.30 4.13
N ALA A 56 -9.51 -8.73 2.96
CA ALA A 56 -9.48 -10.14 2.56
C ALA A 56 -8.03 -10.69 2.56
N ALA A 57 -7.06 -9.92 2.07
CA ALA A 57 -5.65 -10.31 2.12
C ALA A 57 -5.14 -10.46 3.57
N LEU A 58 -5.52 -9.53 4.47
CA LEU A 58 -5.15 -9.62 5.89
C LEU A 58 -5.76 -10.86 6.56
N GLN A 59 -7.01 -11.20 6.26
CA GLN A 59 -7.65 -12.42 6.77
C GLN A 59 -6.87 -13.68 6.35
N VAL A 60 -6.40 -13.73 5.09
CA VAL A 60 -5.57 -14.84 4.61
C VAL A 60 -4.23 -14.87 5.38
N ILE A 61 -3.56 -13.74 5.57
CA ILE A 61 -2.29 -13.67 6.32
C ILE A 61 -2.47 -14.17 7.77
N HIS A 62 -3.54 -13.74 8.43
CA HIS A 62 -3.84 -14.11 9.82
C HIS A 62 -4.31 -15.57 9.97
N SER A 63 -4.79 -16.19 8.90
CA SER A 63 -5.23 -17.59 8.92
C SER A 63 -4.11 -18.55 9.35
N ALA A 64 -4.51 -19.68 9.93
CA ALA A 64 -3.60 -20.76 10.32
C ALA A 64 -2.97 -21.46 9.11
N ASP A 65 -3.61 -21.39 7.95
CA ASP A 65 -3.14 -22.03 6.71
C ASP A 65 -1.96 -21.29 6.09
N THR A 66 -1.78 -20.00 6.40
CA THR A 66 -0.64 -19.22 5.94
C THR A 66 0.60 -19.57 6.77
N PRO A 67 1.64 -20.18 6.18
CA PRO A 67 2.86 -20.50 6.89
C PRO A 67 3.55 -19.23 7.36
N LYS A 68 3.95 -19.18 8.64
CA LYS A 68 4.72 -18.07 9.23
C LYS A 68 6.13 -18.47 9.63
N THR A 69 6.44 -19.77 9.55
CA THR A 69 7.80 -20.28 9.73
C THR A 69 8.66 -19.95 8.52
N LEU A 70 9.87 -19.46 8.78
CA LEU A 70 10.83 -19.15 7.73
C LEU A 70 11.19 -20.37 6.88
N ASN A 71 11.24 -20.14 5.57
CA ASN A 71 11.93 -21.02 4.66
C ASN A 71 13.43 -20.71 4.69
N ALA A 72 14.21 -21.55 5.38
CA ALA A 72 15.65 -21.35 5.53
C ALA A 72 16.41 -21.20 4.20
N GLY A 73 16.01 -21.95 3.16
CA GLY A 73 16.65 -21.87 1.85
C GLY A 73 16.45 -20.52 1.17
N HIS A 74 15.26 -19.94 1.30
CA HIS A 74 14.96 -18.60 0.78
C HIS A 74 15.58 -17.51 1.65
N GLN A 75 15.49 -17.61 2.97
CA GLN A 75 16.00 -16.58 3.87
C GLN A 75 17.52 -16.42 3.80
N ARG A 76 18.28 -17.52 3.68
CA ARG A 76 19.76 -17.46 3.54
C ARG A 76 20.24 -16.74 2.27
N LYS A 77 19.35 -16.36 1.35
CA LYS A 77 19.68 -15.49 0.21
C LYS A 77 19.77 -14.01 0.59
N HIS A 78 19.27 -13.65 1.77
CA HIS A 78 19.16 -12.30 2.30
C HIS A 78 19.86 -12.16 3.65
N LEU A 79 20.82 -13.04 3.96
CA LEU A 79 21.69 -12.95 5.14
C LEU A 79 23.14 -12.91 4.69
N ARG A 80 23.95 -12.07 5.32
CA ARG A 80 25.40 -12.09 5.14
C ARG A 80 26.00 -13.20 6.00
N GLU A 81 26.52 -14.22 5.34
CA GLU A 81 27.29 -15.30 5.96
C GLU A 81 28.73 -15.22 5.44
N GLU A 82 29.71 -15.53 6.30
CA GLU A 82 31.11 -15.56 5.91
C GLU A 82 31.33 -16.56 4.75
N GLY A 83 32.04 -16.11 3.70
CA GLY A 83 32.31 -16.94 2.52
C GLY A 83 31.15 -17.09 1.53
N ARG A 84 30.00 -16.44 1.75
CA ARG A 84 28.85 -16.47 0.83
C ARG A 84 28.72 -15.16 0.05
N ASP A 85 28.75 -15.26 -1.28
CA ASP A 85 28.42 -14.14 -2.16
C ASP A 85 26.90 -13.95 -2.28
N ILE A 86 26.42 -12.83 -1.76
CA ILE A 86 25.01 -12.42 -1.89
C ILE A 86 24.75 -11.59 -3.16
N GLY A 87 25.78 -11.24 -3.94
CA GLY A 87 25.65 -10.41 -5.14
C GLY A 87 24.92 -9.09 -4.86
N ASN A 88 24.11 -8.64 -5.82
CA ASN A 88 23.31 -7.41 -5.69
C ASN A 88 21.97 -7.62 -4.95
N ARG A 89 21.91 -8.56 -4.00
CA ARG A 89 20.68 -8.81 -3.22
C ARG A 89 20.66 -7.94 -1.96
N SER A 90 19.50 -7.38 -1.66
CA SER A 90 19.20 -6.81 -0.34
C SER A 90 19.42 -7.85 0.75
N PHE A 91 19.92 -7.40 1.90
CA PHE A 91 20.28 -8.28 3.00
C PHE A 91 19.88 -7.70 4.34
N LEU A 92 19.44 -8.59 5.23
CA LEU A 92 19.04 -8.29 6.59
C LEU A 92 20.27 -8.14 7.49
N TYR A 93 20.18 -7.26 8.48
CA TYR A 93 21.10 -7.25 9.60
C TYR A 93 20.71 -8.36 10.59
N GLY A 94 21.69 -9.13 11.06
CA GLY A 94 21.47 -10.22 12.01
C GLY A 94 21.42 -11.60 11.36
N THR A 95 20.59 -12.47 11.92
CA THR A 95 20.61 -13.92 11.74
C THR A 95 19.27 -14.48 11.24
N MET A 96 19.20 -15.79 11.07
CA MET A 96 17.94 -16.50 10.84
C MET A 96 16.92 -16.28 11.95
N GLU A 97 17.37 -16.13 13.19
CA GLU A 97 16.49 -15.91 14.35
C GLU A 97 15.89 -14.50 14.30
N ASP A 98 16.71 -13.49 14.01
CA ASP A 98 16.23 -12.10 13.85
C ASP A 98 15.21 -12.00 12.72
N ALA A 99 15.44 -12.70 11.61
CA ALA A 99 14.48 -12.79 10.52
C ALA A 99 13.15 -13.43 10.96
N GLN A 100 13.17 -14.45 11.82
CA GLN A 100 11.95 -15.09 12.33
C GLN A 100 11.20 -14.15 13.27
N GLN A 101 11.92 -13.43 14.14
CA GLN A 101 11.33 -12.43 15.04
C GLN A 101 10.63 -11.32 14.27
N LEU A 102 11.16 -10.89 13.11
CA LEU A 102 10.48 -9.94 12.24
C LEU A 102 9.15 -10.48 11.71
N VAL A 103 9.10 -11.75 11.29
CA VAL A 103 7.84 -12.38 10.85
C VAL A 103 6.86 -12.48 12.02
N ASP A 104 7.32 -12.98 13.16
CA ASP A 104 6.48 -13.19 14.35
C ASP A 104 5.87 -11.88 14.85
N ARG A 105 6.66 -10.79 14.80
CA ARG A 105 6.22 -9.47 15.26
C ARG A 105 5.30 -8.76 14.28
N TYR A 106 5.60 -8.84 12.99
CA TYR A 106 4.99 -7.94 12.00
C TYR A 106 4.09 -8.62 10.96
N SER A 107 3.95 -9.96 10.99
CA SER A 107 3.03 -10.66 10.09
C SER A 107 1.61 -10.13 10.25
N GLY A 108 1.06 -9.60 9.15
CA GLY A 108 -0.28 -9.05 9.09
C GLY A 108 -0.46 -7.68 9.74
N THR A 109 0.64 -6.98 10.08
CA THR A 109 0.60 -5.57 10.53
C THR A 109 0.92 -4.60 9.41
N GLY A 110 1.40 -5.10 8.27
CA GLY A 110 1.87 -4.28 7.16
C GLY A 110 0.79 -3.91 6.15
N GLU A 111 1.25 -3.46 4.99
CA GLU A 111 0.44 -3.19 3.81
C GLU A 111 0.48 -4.41 2.87
N PRO A 112 -0.60 -5.21 2.75
CA PRO A 112 -0.66 -6.28 1.75
C PRO A 112 -0.47 -5.70 0.35
N LYS A 113 0.45 -6.29 -0.44
CA LYS A 113 0.65 -5.87 -1.82
C LYS A 113 -0.39 -6.51 -2.73
N LEU A 114 -1.24 -5.67 -3.31
CA LEU A 114 -2.17 -6.05 -4.36
C LEU A 114 -1.55 -5.79 -5.74
N ASP A 115 -1.90 -6.58 -6.74
CA ASP A 115 -1.57 -6.32 -8.15
C ASP A 115 -2.55 -5.29 -8.76
N GLY A 116 -2.38 -4.97 -10.05
CA GLY A 116 -3.26 -4.02 -10.76
C GLY A 116 -4.71 -4.49 -10.89
N ASN A 117 -4.99 -5.78 -10.68
CA ASN A 117 -6.33 -6.36 -10.65
C ASN A 117 -6.89 -6.44 -9.22
N GLY A 118 -6.10 -6.04 -8.22
CA GLY A 118 -6.42 -6.10 -6.80
C GLY A 118 -6.19 -7.47 -6.17
N ASN A 119 -5.58 -8.43 -6.85
CA ASN A 119 -5.28 -9.73 -6.25
C ASN A 119 -4.10 -9.59 -5.30
N TRP A 120 -4.17 -10.25 -4.15
CA TRP A 120 -3.05 -10.29 -3.22
C TRP A 120 -1.87 -11.07 -3.80
N THR A 121 -0.69 -10.47 -3.75
CA THR A 121 0.55 -11.03 -4.35
C THR A 121 1.36 -11.88 -3.38
N HIS A 122 0.73 -12.40 -2.33
CA HIS A 122 1.36 -13.20 -1.28
C HIS A 122 2.53 -12.49 -0.58
N LYS A 123 2.45 -11.17 -0.43
CA LYS A 123 3.42 -10.40 0.33
C LYS A 123 2.77 -9.19 0.98
N GLU A 124 3.41 -8.70 2.03
CA GLU A 124 3.10 -7.42 2.64
C GLU A 124 4.37 -6.61 2.84
N PHE A 125 4.23 -5.30 2.93
CA PHE A 125 5.32 -4.40 3.27
C PHE A 125 5.15 -3.87 4.68
N VAL A 126 6.25 -3.88 5.42
CA VAL A 126 6.32 -3.43 6.80
C VAL A 126 7.45 -2.40 6.90
N THR A 127 7.23 -1.37 7.70
CA THR A 127 8.29 -0.45 8.13
C THR A 127 8.44 -0.58 9.63
N ALA A 128 9.62 -1.03 10.08
CA ALA A 128 9.96 -1.12 11.50
C ALA A 128 10.37 0.24 12.07
N ASP A 129 10.51 0.31 13.39
CA ASP A 129 11.06 1.45 14.13
C ASP A 129 12.59 1.46 14.22
N HIS A 130 13.25 0.44 13.67
CA HIS A 130 14.70 0.27 13.63
C HIS A 130 15.16 -0.18 12.24
N LEU A 131 16.45 0.03 11.95
CA LEU A 131 17.06 -0.46 10.73
C LEU A 131 17.05 -2.00 10.71
N VAL A 132 16.47 -2.57 9.66
CA VAL A 132 16.35 -4.03 9.50
C VAL A 132 17.42 -4.60 8.59
N GLY A 133 18.03 -3.79 7.73
CA GLY A 133 19.01 -4.24 6.76
C GLY A 133 19.34 -3.18 5.72
N GLU A 134 19.84 -3.61 4.57
CA GLU A 134 20.12 -2.74 3.44
C GLU A 134 19.35 -3.21 2.20
N SER A 135 18.71 -2.24 1.54
CA SER A 135 18.15 -2.43 0.22
C SER A 135 19.24 -2.18 -0.81
N VAL A 136 19.49 -3.16 -1.68
CA VAL A 136 20.44 -3.01 -2.79
C VAL A 136 19.66 -2.66 -4.05
N ASN A 137 20.01 -1.52 -4.65
CA ASN A 137 19.49 -1.17 -5.96
C ASN A 137 20.09 -2.12 -7.02
N PRO A 138 19.28 -2.89 -7.77
CA PRO A 138 19.80 -3.92 -8.67
C PRO A 138 20.54 -3.36 -9.89
N GLU A 139 20.28 -2.11 -10.28
CA GLU A 139 20.90 -1.45 -11.43
C GLU A 139 22.26 -0.83 -11.07
N THR A 140 22.34 -0.19 -9.90
CA THR A 140 23.56 0.54 -9.46
C THR A 140 24.43 -0.25 -8.49
N GLY A 141 23.90 -1.29 -7.84
CA GLY A 141 24.56 -2.04 -6.77
C GLY A 141 24.67 -1.27 -5.45
N ILE A 142 24.14 -0.04 -5.37
CA ILE A 142 24.22 0.78 -4.17
C ILE A 142 23.33 0.17 -3.08
N ALA A 143 23.94 -0.13 -1.94
CA ALA A 143 23.25 -0.61 -0.74
C ALA A 143 22.90 0.58 0.16
N THR A 144 21.63 0.67 0.57
CA THR A 144 21.13 1.75 1.42
C THR A 144 20.45 1.16 2.65
N PRO A 145 20.81 1.58 3.88
CA PRO A 145 20.12 1.16 5.09
C PRO A 145 18.61 1.44 5.02
N THR A 146 17.80 0.52 5.52
CA THR A 146 16.33 0.60 5.46
C THR A 146 15.68 0.03 6.72
N HIS A 147 14.55 0.62 7.09
CA HIS A 147 13.58 0.13 8.09
C HIS A 147 12.48 -0.70 7.42
N ARG A 148 12.37 -0.62 6.09
CA ARG A 148 11.31 -1.24 5.31
C ARG A 148 11.73 -2.62 4.79
N PHE A 149 10.81 -3.57 4.90
CA PHE A 149 10.98 -4.93 4.39
C PHE A 149 9.68 -5.50 3.86
N ALA A 150 9.79 -6.51 3.01
CA ALA A 150 8.68 -7.33 2.56
C ALA A 150 8.70 -8.68 3.29
N ILE A 151 7.54 -9.12 3.76
CA ILE A 151 7.32 -10.51 4.16
C ILE A 151 6.69 -11.23 2.97
N HIS A 152 7.37 -12.23 2.45
CA HIS A 152 6.89 -13.07 1.37
C HIS A 152 6.31 -14.37 1.92
N TYR A 153 5.06 -14.65 1.62
CA TYR A 153 4.34 -15.85 2.02
C TYR A 153 4.41 -16.90 0.91
N GLY A 154 5.03 -18.04 1.20
CA GLY A 154 5.14 -19.16 0.27
C GLY A 154 4.53 -20.43 0.83
N LYS A 155 4.20 -21.38 -0.06
CA LYS A 155 3.67 -22.71 0.33
C LYS A 155 4.60 -23.48 1.27
N ARG A 156 5.91 -23.22 1.22
CA ARG A 156 6.96 -23.91 2.00
C ARG A 156 7.52 -23.04 3.13
N GLY A 157 6.83 -21.97 3.53
CA GLY A 157 7.31 -21.02 4.52
C GLY A 157 7.52 -19.60 3.97
N THR A 158 7.88 -18.70 4.88
CA THR A 158 8.06 -17.27 4.64
C THR A 158 9.52 -16.89 4.41
N HIS A 159 9.77 -15.71 3.87
CA HIS A 159 11.07 -15.06 3.98
C HIS A 159 10.90 -13.55 4.00
N VAL A 160 11.87 -12.88 4.61
CA VAL A 160 11.96 -11.45 4.79
C VAL A 160 13.03 -10.88 3.86
N VAL A 161 12.67 -9.83 3.14
CA VAL A 161 13.54 -9.14 2.19
C VAL A 161 13.54 -7.64 2.50
N PRO A 162 14.68 -7.04 2.87
CA PRO A 162 14.77 -5.58 2.99
C PRO A 162 14.53 -4.87 1.66
N MET A 163 13.85 -3.73 1.71
CA MET A 163 13.34 -3.02 0.54
C MET A 163 13.65 -1.52 0.63
N GLU A 164 13.63 -0.83 -0.51
CA GLU A 164 13.78 0.62 -0.55
C GLU A 164 12.73 1.29 0.35
N GLU A 165 13.15 2.34 1.06
CA GLU A 165 12.27 3.14 1.90
C GLU A 165 11.10 3.72 1.10
N ARG A 166 9.99 3.95 1.80
CA ARG A 166 8.88 4.68 1.18
C ARG A 166 9.32 6.13 0.98
N LYS A 167 9.33 6.60 -0.26
CA LYS A 167 9.49 8.03 -0.55
C LYS A 167 8.29 8.76 0.04
N THR A 168 8.52 9.51 1.10
CA THR A 168 7.57 10.46 1.70
C THR A 168 7.38 11.68 0.82
#